data_AF-A0A3J2DCQ4-F1
#
_entry.id   AF-A0A3J2DCQ4-F1
#
_cell.length_a   1.000
_cell.length_b   1.000
_cell.length_c   1.000
_cell.angle_alpha   90.00
_cell.angle_beta   90.00
_cell.angle_gamma   90.00
#
_symmetry.space_group_name_H-M   'P 1'
#
loop_
_entity.id
_entity.type
_entity.pdbx_description
1 polymer ?
#
loop_
_entity_poly.entity_id
_entity_poly.type
_entity_poly.pdbx_seq_one_letter_code
_entity_poly.pdbx_strand_id
1 'polypeptide(L)' 'MENLKTFDGLPLNTEDALSNMEKLIGAALVYDGTVQKKEYVFDVIDYVHDYMQAVLINIREQRE' A
#
# COMPACT_ATOMS: atom_id res chain seq x y z
N MET A 1 0.85 13.42 20.56
CA MET A 1 0.47 12.58 19.41
C MET A 1 1.77 12.23 18.71
N GLU A 2 2.10 10.95 18.56
CA GLU A 2 3.22 10.56 17.69
C GLU A 2 2.94 11.11 16.28
N ASN A 3 3.92 11.76 15.66
CA ASN A 3 3.85 12.12 14.26
C ASN A 3 3.94 10.83 13.44
N LEU A 4 2.78 10.23 13.16
CA LEU A 4 2.70 9.05 12.33
C LEU A 4 3.14 9.44 10.91
N LYS A 5 4.23 8.83 10.42
CA LYS A 5 4.64 9.04 9.02
C LYS A 5 3.60 8.42 8.09
N THR A 6 3.37 9.08 6.95
CA THR A 6 2.39 8.66 5.95
C THR A 6 2.97 8.65 4.55
N PHE A 7 2.48 7.75 3.70
CA PHE A 7 2.69 7.75 2.24
C PHE A 7 1.32 7.94 1.59
N ASP A 8 1.15 9.04 0.86
CA ASP A 8 -0.14 9.42 0.26
C ASP A 8 -1.33 9.36 1.24
N GLY A 9 -1.07 9.76 2.49
CA GLY A 9 -2.08 9.74 3.57
C GLY A 9 -2.30 8.39 4.23
N LEU A 10 -1.69 7.30 3.72
CA LEU A 10 -1.71 6.00 4.38
C LEU A 10 -0.62 5.89 5.45
N PRO A 11 -0.93 5.34 6.64
CA PRO A 11 0.05 5.18 7.72
C PRO A 11 1.21 4.25 7.31
N LEU A 12 2.44 4.55 7.74
CA LEU A 12 3.63 3.74 7.45
C LEU A 12 4.02 2.76 8.59
N ASN A 13 3.16 2.59 9.59
CA ASN A 13 3.38 1.61 10.65
C ASN A 13 3.08 0.19 10.14
N THR A 14 3.67 -0.81 10.79
CA THR A 14 3.52 -2.22 10.40
C THR A 14 2.13 -2.81 10.66
N GLU A 15 1.41 -2.31 11.67
CA GLU A 15 0.09 -2.85 12.06
C GLU A 15 -0.96 -2.54 10.98
N ASP A 16 -0.93 -1.35 10.42
CA ASP A 16 -1.89 -0.89 9.42
C ASP A 16 -1.47 -1.25 7.99
N ALA A 17 -0.15 -1.34 7.72
CA ALA A 17 0.37 -1.55 6.37
C ALA A 17 -0.13 -2.84 5.72
N LEU A 18 -0.14 -3.97 6.45
CA LEU A 18 -0.61 -5.25 5.92
C LEU A 18 -2.10 -5.17 5.54
N SER A 19 -2.91 -4.59 6.43
CA SER A 19 -4.36 -4.41 6.19
C SER A 19 -4.63 -3.49 5.00
N ASN A 20 -3.86 -2.42 4.85
CA ASN A 20 -3.99 -1.49 3.73
C ASN A 20 -3.62 -2.16 2.40
N MET A 21 -2.53 -2.93 2.36
CA MET A 21 -2.13 -3.69 1.17
C MET A 21 -3.18 -4.73 0.78
N GLU A 22 -3.71 -5.51 1.74
CA GLU A 22 -4.76 -6.49 1.48
C GLU A 22 -6.04 -5.85 0.92
N LYS A 23 -6.45 -4.69 1.45
CA LYS A 23 -7.62 -3.95 0.94
C LYS A 23 -7.40 -3.44 -0.49
N LEU A 24 -6.22 -2.92 -0.80
CA LEU A 24 -5.88 -2.42 -2.14
C LEU A 24 -5.87 -3.56 -3.16
N ILE A 25 -5.20 -4.67 -2.85
CA ILE A 25 -5.18 -5.87 -3.69
C ILE A 25 -6.60 -6.42 -3.85
N GLY A 26 -7.36 -6.52 -2.76
CA GLY A 26 -8.76 -6.96 -2.77
C GLY A 26 -9.65 -6.08 -3.65
N ALA A 27 -9.49 -4.76 -3.58
CA ALA A 27 -10.20 -3.84 -4.45
C ALA A 27 -9.85 -4.08 -5.92
N ALA A 28 -8.57 -4.23 -6.27
CA ALA A 28 -8.14 -4.55 -7.63
C ALA A 28 -8.75 -5.87 -8.15
N LEU A 29 -8.84 -6.89 -7.29
CA LEU A 29 -9.45 -8.18 -7.62
C LEU A 29 -10.98 -8.12 -7.75
N VAL A 30 -11.67 -7.17 -7.14
CA VAL A 30 -13.12 -6.97 -7.38
C VAL A 30 -13.37 -6.40 -8.78
N TYR A 31 -12.43 -5.64 -9.34
CA TYR A 31 -12.49 -5.18 -10.73
C TYR A 31 -12.14 -6.27 -11.77
N ASP A 32 -11.86 -7.49 -11.30
CA ASP A 32 -11.57 -8.68 -12.10
C ASP A 32 -12.83 -9.15 -12.86
N GLY A 33 -13.05 -8.53 -14.04
CA GLY A 33 -14.18 -8.86 -14.92
C GLY A 33 -14.46 -7.84 -16.03
N THR A 34 -13.79 -6.69 -16.02
CA THR A 34 -14.03 -5.60 -16.99
C THR A 34 -12.86 -5.43 -17.98
N VAL A 35 -13.07 -4.77 -19.12
CA VAL A 35 -12.02 -4.51 -20.13
C VAL A 35 -10.97 -3.50 -19.64
N GLN A 36 -11.34 -2.62 -18.70
CA GLN A 36 -10.46 -1.62 -18.06
C GLN A 36 -9.52 -2.23 -16.99
N LYS A 37 -9.66 -3.53 -16.73
CA LYS A 37 -9.02 -4.26 -15.65
C LYS A 37 -7.49 -4.32 -15.72
N LYS A 38 -6.90 -4.51 -16.90
CA LYS A 38 -5.46 -4.81 -16.97
C LYS A 38 -4.62 -3.63 -16.47
N GLU A 39 -4.85 -2.44 -17.01
CA GLU A 39 -4.13 -1.22 -16.60
C GLU A 39 -4.40 -0.90 -15.13
N TYR A 40 -5.67 -0.90 -14.70
CA TYR A 40 -6.02 -0.59 -13.31
C TYR A 40 -5.41 -1.57 -12.29
N VAL A 41 -5.36 -2.87 -12.59
CA VAL A 41 -4.75 -3.86 -11.69
C VAL A 41 -3.23 -3.66 -11.62
N PHE A 42 -2.57 -3.34 -12.73
CA PHE A 42 -1.13 -3.03 -12.71
C PHE A 42 -0.85 -1.76 -11.90
N ASP A 43 -1.64 -0.70 -12.09
CA ASP A 43 -1.49 0.54 -11.33
C ASP A 43 -1.64 0.32 -9.82
N VAL A 44 -2.59 -0.51 -9.40
CA VAL A 44 -2.77 -0.85 -7.97
C VAL A 44 -1.63 -1.71 -7.44
N ILE A 45 -1.12 -2.66 -8.22
CA ILE A 45 0.03 -3.47 -7.82
C ILE A 45 1.27 -2.59 -7.67
N ASP A 46 1.54 -1.70 -8.62
CA ASP A 46 2.66 -0.77 -8.58
C ASP A 46 2.56 0.15 -7.35
N TYR A 47 1.37 0.70 -7.08
CA TYR A 47 1.11 1.50 -5.89
C TYR A 47 1.35 0.73 -4.59
N VAL A 48 0.86 -0.51 -4.49
CA VAL A 48 1.10 -1.37 -3.32
C VAL A 48 2.59 -1.64 -3.12
N HIS A 49 3.34 -1.80 -4.22
CA HIS A 49 4.77 -2.03 -4.18
C HIS A 49 5.53 -0.81 -3.65
N ASP A 50 5.19 0.39 -4.14
CA ASP A 50 5.76 1.66 -3.67
C ASP A 50 5.44 1.92 -2.20
N TYR A 51 4.19 1.69 -1.80
CA TYR A 51 3.76 1.80 -0.42
C TYR A 51 4.53 0.83 0.50
N MET A 52 4.72 -0.42 0.08
CA MET A 52 5.51 -1.41 0.82
C MET A 52 6.97 -0.96 0.99
N GLN A 53 7.59 -0.39 -0.05
CA GLN A 53 8.95 0.16 0.06
C GLN A 53 9.00 1.30 1.08
N ALA A 54 8.04 2.23 1.06
CA ALA A 54 7.96 3.32 2.02
C ALA A 54 7.83 2.80 3.47
N VAL A 55 7.01 1.74 3.68
CA VAL A 55 6.87 1.08 4.98
C VAL A 55 8.20 0.47 5.43
N LEU A 56 8.90 -0.25 4.55
CA LEU A 56 10.19 -0.88 4.87
C LEU A 56 11.28 0.14 5.23
N ILE A 57 11.32 1.27 4.51
CA ILE A 57 12.24 2.38 4.82
C ILE A 57 11.94 2.94 6.20
N ASN A 58 10.67 3.25 6.50
CA ASN A 58 10.28 3.76 7.81
C ASN A 58 10.64 2.79 8.96
N ILE A 59 10.43 1.48 8.78
CA ILE A 59 10.81 0.47 9.79
C ILE A 59 12.32 0.44 10.03
N ARG A 60 13.13 0.61 8.98
CA ARG A 60 14.60 0.67 9.11
C ARG A 60 15.04 1.91 9.88
N GLU A 61 14.50 3.07 9.53
CA GLU A 61 14.77 4.33 10.23
C GLU A 61 14.38 4.30 11.70
N GLN A 62 13.32 3.56 12.08
CA GLN A 62 12.92 3.41 13.48
C GLN A 62 13.86 2.51 14.30
N ARG A 63 14.72 1.72 13.65
CA ARG A 63 15.67 0.81 14.30
C ARG A 63 17.07 1.41 14.47
N GLU A 64 17.36 2.51 13.77
CA GLU A 64 18.59 3.29 13.85
C GLU A 64 18.46 4.42 14.88
#